data_AF-A0A242U2P8-F1
#
_entry.id   AF-A0A242U2P8-F1
#
_cell.length_a   1.000
_cell.length_b   1.000
_cell.length_c   1.000
_cell.angle_alpha   90.00
_cell.angle_beta   90.00
_cell.angle_gamma   90.00
#
_symmetry.space_group_name_H-M   'P 1'
#
loop_
_entity.id
_entity.type
_entity.pdbx_description
1 polymer ?
#
loop_
_entity_poly.entity_id
_entity_poly.type
_entity_poly.pdbx_seq_one_letter_code
_entity_poly.pdbx_strand_id
1 'polypeptide(L)'
;MSNLLNICGIIIASSQYPDATLQQFYRQYYHCEIKAEQNKKEVQRTDDLSMFFPYQDTWWPVFTIDQISSDSFQQLIHKGIKPGIILPDEVFGFPHYFLLKEAVSQGAIPIALYKSEQPQYFAAKATFSTAIGLRPMAAFVSTGWDENLISQPTGSYIIQFNPSQLPLPSREILQGQHLFYSAKSFNGHISGYEIIVNPPADLPTTNIRYPQLGISWKFNHINYVSTPKKVETSLIGYIFIGLSTVVVPLDLILTSNYPNLLGTFGSYVSWFSLVVGLILLLLLISSIIRRVRTNGSN
;
A
#
# COMPACT_ATOMS: atom_id res chain seq x y z
N MET A 1 -32.82 -2.63 2.56
CA MET A 1 -33.44 -3.50 1.55
C MET A 1 -32.32 -4.05 0.68
N SER A 2 -32.33 -5.34 0.34
CA SER A 2 -31.31 -5.94 -0.53
C SER A 2 -31.81 -5.93 -1.96
N ASN A 3 -30.97 -5.49 -2.90
CA ASN A 3 -31.21 -5.58 -4.32
C ASN A 3 -30.78 -6.98 -4.79
N LEU A 4 -31.66 -7.65 -5.54
CA LEU A 4 -31.28 -8.86 -6.26
C LEU A 4 -30.74 -8.45 -7.63
N LEU A 5 -29.53 -8.87 -7.95
CA LEU A 5 -28.86 -8.57 -9.20
C LEU A 5 -28.73 -9.87 -9.99
N ASN A 6 -29.21 -9.87 -11.23
CA ASN A 6 -28.99 -10.93 -12.20
C ASN A 6 -27.77 -10.57 -13.06
N ILE A 7 -26.73 -11.39 -12.96
CA ILE A 7 -25.46 -11.24 -13.68
C ILE A 7 -25.24 -12.52 -14.46
N CYS A 8 -25.36 -12.47 -15.78
CA CYS A 8 -25.19 -13.65 -16.63
C CYS A 8 -26.10 -14.86 -16.21
N GLY A 9 -27.26 -14.63 -15.60
CA GLY A 9 -28.16 -15.68 -15.11
C GLY A 9 -27.94 -16.10 -13.64
N ILE A 10 -26.87 -15.63 -13.02
CA ILE A 10 -26.54 -15.82 -11.60
C ILE A 10 -27.21 -14.71 -10.80
N ILE A 11 -27.83 -15.06 -9.68
CA ILE A 11 -28.50 -14.08 -8.83
C ILE A 11 -27.71 -13.93 -7.55
N ILE A 12 -27.38 -12.68 -7.25
CA ILE A 12 -26.68 -12.30 -6.03
C ILE A 12 -27.51 -11.26 -5.29
N ALA A 13 -27.37 -11.25 -3.96
CA ALA A 13 -27.91 -10.20 -3.11
C ALA A 13 -26.83 -9.13 -2.88
N SER A 14 -27.19 -7.86 -3.07
CA SER A 14 -26.31 -6.73 -2.74
C SER A 14 -27.12 -5.62 -2.07
N SER A 15 -26.53 -4.92 -1.10
CA SER A 15 -27.20 -3.81 -0.44
C SER A 15 -27.30 -2.56 -1.33
N GLN A 16 -26.45 -2.46 -2.35
CA GLN A 16 -26.33 -1.32 -3.25
C GLN A 16 -26.39 -1.80 -4.70
N TYR A 17 -27.07 -1.04 -5.56
CA TYR A 17 -27.01 -1.30 -7.00
C TYR A 17 -25.67 -0.76 -7.54
N PRO A 18 -24.93 -1.51 -8.37
CA PRO A 18 -23.61 -1.09 -8.86
C PRO A 18 -23.72 0.19 -9.69
N ASP A 19 -22.73 1.09 -9.56
CA ASP A 19 -22.63 2.29 -10.39
C ASP A 19 -22.34 1.93 -11.86
N ALA A 20 -22.42 2.94 -12.72
CA ALA A 20 -22.26 2.77 -14.16
C ALA A 20 -20.86 2.25 -14.55
N THR A 21 -19.83 2.62 -13.80
CA THR A 21 -18.45 2.19 -14.05
C THR A 21 -18.29 0.71 -13.73
N LEU A 22 -18.80 0.28 -12.57
CA LEU A 22 -18.75 -1.14 -12.21
C LEU A 22 -19.56 -1.99 -13.19
N GLN A 23 -20.75 -1.53 -13.61
CA GLN A 23 -21.53 -2.18 -14.67
C GLN A 23 -20.74 -2.28 -15.99
N GLN A 24 -20.03 -1.21 -16.37
CA GLN A 24 -19.17 -1.22 -17.56
C GLN A 24 -18.06 -2.26 -17.44
N PHE A 25 -17.42 -2.40 -16.28
CA PHE A 25 -16.40 -3.43 -16.08
C PHE A 25 -16.97 -4.83 -16.26
N TYR A 26 -18.11 -5.14 -15.65
CA TYR A 26 -18.76 -6.44 -15.86
C TYR A 26 -19.07 -6.72 -17.33
N ARG A 27 -19.59 -5.73 -18.05
CA ARG A 27 -19.87 -5.86 -19.49
C ARG A 27 -18.60 -6.03 -20.32
N GLN A 28 -17.53 -5.32 -20.00
CA GLN A 28 -16.28 -5.39 -20.76
C GLN A 28 -15.54 -6.71 -20.52
N TYR A 29 -15.51 -7.17 -19.27
CA TYR A 29 -14.65 -8.26 -18.85
C TYR A 29 -15.37 -9.61 -18.76
N TYR A 30 -16.63 -9.63 -18.33
CA TYR A 30 -17.44 -10.86 -18.28
C TYR A 30 -18.48 -10.94 -19.40
N HIS A 31 -18.54 -9.94 -20.28
CA HIS A 31 -19.47 -9.92 -21.42
C HIS A 31 -20.95 -10.05 -21.04
N CYS A 32 -21.34 -9.54 -19.87
CA CYS A 32 -22.75 -9.45 -19.50
C CYS A 32 -23.16 -8.19 -18.77
N GLU A 33 -24.47 -7.96 -18.85
CA GLU A 33 -25.17 -6.87 -18.20
C GLU A 33 -25.66 -7.29 -16.83
N ILE A 34 -25.71 -6.31 -15.92
CA ILE A 34 -26.29 -6.46 -14.60
C ILE A 34 -27.73 -5.96 -14.67
N LYS A 35 -28.69 -6.81 -14.31
CA LYS A 35 -30.11 -6.45 -14.31
C LYS A 35 -30.67 -6.56 -12.91
N ALA A 36 -31.54 -5.62 -12.52
CA ALA A 36 -32.31 -5.78 -11.29
C ALA A 36 -33.27 -6.96 -11.46
N GLU A 37 -33.34 -7.82 -10.45
CA GLU A 37 -34.21 -8.99 -10.41
C GLU A 37 -35.19 -8.84 -9.24
N GLN A 38 -36.39 -9.40 -9.37
CA GLN A 38 -37.39 -9.37 -8.31
C GLN A 38 -37.85 -10.76 -7.89
N ASN A 39 -37.64 -11.80 -8.70
CA ASN A 39 -38.23 -13.11 -8.46
C ASN A 39 -37.30 -14.27 -8.84
N LYS A 40 -36.45 -14.72 -7.90
CA LYS A 40 -35.97 -16.12 -7.82
C LYS A 40 -35.62 -16.51 -6.38
N LYS A 41 -35.62 -17.82 -6.12
CA LYS A 41 -35.42 -18.43 -4.79
C LYS A 41 -33.96 -18.74 -4.44
N GLU A 42 -33.07 -18.85 -5.41
CA GLU A 42 -31.70 -19.29 -5.18
C GLU A 42 -30.74 -18.12 -5.39
N VAL A 43 -30.25 -17.59 -4.28
CA VAL A 43 -29.33 -16.45 -4.22
C VAL A 43 -27.95 -16.99 -3.90
N GLN A 44 -27.01 -16.77 -4.81
CA GLN A 44 -25.60 -17.11 -4.62
C GLN A 44 -24.93 -16.04 -3.77
N ARG A 45 -23.86 -16.44 -3.07
CA ARG A 45 -23.08 -15.49 -2.29
C ARG A 45 -22.21 -14.64 -3.22
N THR A 46 -21.98 -13.40 -2.80
CA THR A 46 -21.21 -12.43 -3.58
C THR A 46 -19.72 -12.77 -3.67
N ASP A 47 -19.17 -13.50 -2.69
CA ASP A 47 -17.77 -13.96 -2.64
C ASP A 47 -17.48 -15.13 -3.60
N ASP A 48 -18.49 -15.91 -3.95
CA ASP A 48 -18.39 -17.03 -4.91
C ASP A 48 -18.57 -16.57 -6.37
N LEU A 49 -18.90 -15.29 -6.61
CA LEU A 49 -19.29 -14.79 -7.93
C LEU A 49 -18.22 -15.08 -9.00
N SER A 50 -16.94 -14.97 -8.65
CA SER A 50 -15.83 -15.22 -9.57
C SER A 50 -15.75 -16.68 -10.01
N MET A 51 -16.26 -17.64 -9.24
CA MET A 51 -16.26 -19.07 -9.60
C MET A 51 -17.11 -19.37 -10.82
N PHE A 52 -18.10 -18.52 -11.11
CA PHE A 52 -18.97 -18.67 -12.27
C PHE A 52 -18.40 -18.04 -13.56
N PHE A 53 -17.26 -17.36 -13.47
CA PHE A 53 -16.60 -16.67 -14.59
C PHE A 53 -15.18 -17.18 -14.78
N PRO A 54 -14.99 -18.33 -15.46
CA PRO A 54 -13.69 -18.98 -15.53
C PRO A 54 -12.63 -18.06 -16.14
N TYR A 55 -11.50 -17.95 -15.46
CA TYR A 55 -10.29 -17.25 -15.88
C TYR A 55 -9.08 -18.00 -15.31
N GLN A 56 -7.86 -17.57 -15.62
CA GLN A 56 -6.67 -18.23 -15.08
C GLN A 56 -6.55 -17.96 -13.56
N ASP A 57 -6.66 -19.04 -12.78
CA ASP A 57 -6.58 -19.00 -11.31
C ASP A 57 -5.16 -18.66 -10.86
N THR A 58 -4.94 -17.38 -10.63
CA THR A 58 -3.66 -16.81 -10.21
C THR A 58 -3.90 -15.90 -9.03
N TRP A 59 -2.87 -15.72 -8.20
CA TRP A 59 -3.04 -14.88 -7.03
C TRP A 59 -1.77 -14.18 -6.60
N TRP A 60 -1.92 -13.15 -5.77
CA TRP A 60 -0.79 -12.48 -5.13
C TRP A 60 -1.03 -12.27 -3.63
N PRO A 61 -0.09 -12.67 -2.76
CA PRO A 61 -0.21 -12.50 -1.32
C PRO A 61 -0.01 -11.05 -0.90
N VAL A 62 -0.90 -10.55 -0.06
CA VAL A 62 -0.76 -9.26 0.62
C VAL A 62 -0.97 -9.46 2.12
N PHE A 63 -0.16 -8.81 2.95
CA PHE A 63 -0.22 -8.94 4.40
C PHE A 63 -0.49 -7.61 5.10
N THR A 64 -1.24 -7.68 6.19
CA THR A 64 -1.28 -6.61 7.20
C THR A 64 -0.06 -6.70 8.11
N ILE A 65 0.24 -5.60 8.80
CA ILE A 65 1.47 -5.49 9.61
C ILE A 65 1.57 -6.56 10.71
N ASP A 66 0.44 -6.93 11.32
CA ASP A 66 0.33 -7.94 12.37
C ASP A 66 0.66 -9.36 11.88
N GLN A 67 0.61 -9.61 10.56
CA GLN A 67 0.87 -10.92 9.97
C GLN A 67 2.28 -11.07 9.36
N ILE A 68 3.13 -10.05 9.45
CA ILE A 68 4.52 -10.11 8.92
C ILE A 68 5.36 -11.19 9.64
N SER A 69 5.07 -11.45 10.91
CA SER A 69 5.74 -12.49 11.69
C SER A 69 5.07 -13.87 11.58
N SER A 70 4.04 -14.02 10.74
CA SER A 70 3.34 -15.30 10.57
C SER A 70 4.17 -16.31 9.76
N ASP A 71 3.95 -17.61 10.02
CA ASP A 71 4.58 -18.68 9.25
C ASP A 71 4.29 -18.56 7.75
N SER A 72 3.09 -18.12 7.39
CA SER A 72 2.68 -17.90 6.00
C SER A 72 3.58 -16.87 5.32
N PHE A 73 3.75 -15.69 5.95
CA PHE A 73 4.61 -14.64 5.41
C PHE A 73 6.06 -15.13 5.26
N GLN A 74 6.60 -15.73 6.31
CA GLN A 74 7.98 -16.21 6.33
C GLN A 74 8.20 -17.26 5.24
N GLN A 75 7.33 -18.26 5.09
CA GLN A 75 7.46 -19.28 4.06
C GLN A 75 7.46 -18.70 2.64
N LEU A 76 6.63 -17.69 2.36
CA LEU A 76 6.58 -17.04 1.06
C LEU A 76 7.90 -16.30 0.76
N ILE A 77 8.42 -15.53 1.72
CA ILE A 77 9.71 -14.84 1.60
C ILE A 77 10.85 -15.85 1.36
N HIS A 78 10.92 -16.94 2.14
CA HIS A 78 11.94 -17.98 1.98
C HIS A 78 11.91 -18.66 0.61
N LYS A 79 10.73 -18.75 -0.02
CA LYS A 79 10.55 -19.25 -1.40
C LYS A 79 10.85 -18.19 -2.48
N GLY A 80 11.30 -17.00 -2.09
CA GLY A 80 11.60 -15.90 -3.01
C GLY A 80 10.36 -15.19 -3.56
N ILE A 81 9.18 -15.42 -2.96
CA ILE A 81 7.94 -14.72 -3.32
C ILE A 81 7.96 -13.35 -2.64
N LYS A 82 7.56 -12.31 -3.37
CA LYS A 82 7.52 -10.92 -2.89
C LYS A 82 6.09 -10.52 -2.51
N PRO A 83 5.65 -10.74 -1.27
CA PRO A 83 4.31 -10.36 -0.85
C PRO A 83 4.16 -8.84 -0.80
N GLY A 84 2.93 -8.36 -0.96
CA GLY A 84 2.60 -6.98 -0.61
C GLY A 84 2.45 -6.81 0.90
N ILE A 85 2.74 -5.63 1.42
CA ILE A 85 2.49 -5.26 2.82
C ILE A 85 1.69 -3.97 2.86
N ILE A 86 0.52 -4.04 3.49
CA ILE A 86 -0.33 -2.88 3.72
C ILE A 86 0.26 -2.07 4.87
N LEU A 87 0.65 -0.83 4.56
CA LEU A 87 1.17 0.10 5.55
C LEU A 87 0.02 0.55 6.49
N PRO A 88 0.21 0.46 7.82
CA PRO A 88 -0.81 0.79 8.81
C PRO A 88 -1.31 2.22 8.64
N ASP A 89 -2.57 2.46 9.01
CA ASP A 89 -3.22 3.75 8.84
C ASP A 89 -2.54 4.85 9.65
N GLU A 90 -2.27 4.56 10.92
CA GLU A 90 -1.70 5.50 11.89
C GLU A 90 -0.20 5.71 11.76
N VAL A 91 0.30 6.77 12.41
CA VAL A 91 1.73 7.07 12.50
C VAL A 91 2.45 5.89 13.14
N PHE A 92 3.47 5.38 12.45
CA PHE A 92 4.24 4.22 12.87
C PHE A 92 4.78 4.38 14.29
N GLY A 93 4.57 3.39 15.16
CA GLY A 93 5.45 3.20 16.30
C GLY A 93 6.84 2.74 15.83
N PHE A 94 7.90 3.06 16.57
CA PHE A 94 9.27 2.59 16.27
C PHE A 94 9.37 1.08 15.97
N PRO A 95 8.74 0.17 16.76
CA PRO A 95 8.82 -1.26 16.49
C PRO A 95 8.24 -1.63 15.12
N HIS A 96 7.09 -1.04 14.77
CA HIS A 96 6.42 -1.26 13.48
C HIS A 96 7.28 -0.78 12.30
N TYR A 97 8.00 0.33 12.46
CA TYR A 97 8.91 0.81 11.41
C TYR A 97 10.02 -0.21 11.10
N PHE A 98 10.73 -0.71 12.11
CA PHE A 98 11.83 -1.66 11.89
C PHE A 98 11.35 -2.97 11.29
N LEU A 99 10.22 -3.51 11.79
CA LEU A 99 9.59 -4.70 11.22
C LEU A 99 9.26 -4.52 9.74
N LEU A 100 8.67 -3.38 9.38
CA LEU A 100 8.34 -3.07 7.98
C LEU A 100 9.60 -2.90 7.13
N LYS A 101 10.64 -2.24 7.63
CA LYS A 101 11.90 -2.04 6.89
C LYS A 101 12.62 -3.36 6.65
N GLU A 102 12.63 -4.25 7.62
CA GLU A 102 13.17 -5.59 7.49
C GLU A 102 12.38 -6.41 6.47
N ALA A 103 11.05 -6.40 6.57
CA ALA A 103 10.21 -7.11 5.60
C ALA A 103 10.43 -6.60 4.15
N VAL A 104 10.56 -5.28 3.98
CA VAL A 104 10.86 -4.67 2.68
C VAL A 104 12.27 -4.99 2.20
N SER A 105 13.27 -5.05 3.08
CA SER A 105 14.63 -5.44 2.69
C SER A 105 14.71 -6.91 2.27
N GLN A 106 13.84 -7.75 2.83
CA GLN A 106 13.64 -9.14 2.42
C GLN A 106 12.84 -9.30 1.12
N GLY A 107 12.32 -8.20 0.56
CA GLY A 107 11.69 -8.15 -0.77
C GLY A 107 10.18 -7.90 -0.77
N ALA A 108 9.56 -7.68 0.38
CA ALA A 108 8.16 -7.33 0.44
C ALA A 108 7.89 -5.94 -0.18
N ILE A 109 6.68 -5.76 -0.71
CA ILE A 109 6.29 -4.62 -1.52
C ILE A 109 5.32 -3.73 -0.74
N PRO A 110 5.71 -2.49 -0.37
CA PRO A 110 4.81 -1.61 0.37
C PRO A 110 3.58 -1.19 -0.43
N ILE A 111 2.42 -1.19 0.21
CA ILE A 111 1.13 -0.73 -0.32
C ILE A 111 0.56 0.28 0.68
N ALA A 112 0.21 1.48 0.22
CA ALA A 112 -0.35 2.50 1.10
C ALA A 112 -1.87 2.39 1.16
N LEU A 113 -2.45 2.50 2.35
CA LEU A 113 -3.90 2.65 2.49
C LEU A 113 -4.39 3.91 1.80
N TYR A 114 -5.49 3.78 1.07
CA TYR A 114 -6.18 4.85 0.38
C TYR A 114 -7.62 4.92 0.88
N LYS A 115 -8.05 6.12 1.27
CA LYS A 115 -9.43 6.41 1.71
C LYS A 115 -10.03 7.42 0.75
N SER A 116 -11.10 7.06 0.06
CA SER A 116 -11.77 7.95 -0.90
C SER A 116 -12.24 9.26 -0.28
N GLU A 117 -12.66 9.24 0.99
CA GLU A 117 -13.11 10.43 1.74
C GLU A 117 -11.97 11.42 2.04
N GLN A 118 -10.71 10.95 2.01
CA GLN A 118 -9.53 11.74 2.40
C GLN A 118 -8.37 11.56 1.40
N PRO A 119 -8.52 11.97 0.13
CA PRO A 119 -7.51 11.74 -0.90
C PRO A 119 -6.18 12.46 -0.60
N GLN A 120 -6.22 13.61 0.09
CA GLN A 120 -5.03 14.35 0.49
C GLN A 120 -4.19 13.58 1.53
N TYR A 121 -4.85 12.78 2.36
CA TYR A 121 -4.18 11.96 3.37
C TYR A 121 -3.28 10.91 2.73
N PHE A 122 -3.73 10.30 1.62
CA PHE A 122 -2.93 9.36 0.84
C PHE A 122 -1.63 10.00 0.35
N ALA A 123 -1.69 11.21 -0.22
CA ALA A 123 -0.50 11.87 -0.75
C ALA A 123 0.53 12.22 0.33
N ALA A 124 0.07 12.67 1.50
CA ALA A 124 0.94 12.92 2.66
C ALA A 124 1.62 11.63 3.12
N LYS A 125 0.83 10.56 3.27
CA LYS A 125 1.32 9.24 3.69
C LYS A 125 2.29 8.64 2.69
N ALA A 126 2.00 8.68 1.40
CA ALA A 126 2.88 8.18 0.36
C ALA A 126 4.23 8.93 0.33
N THR A 127 4.20 10.24 0.53
CA THR A 127 5.41 11.08 0.65
C THR A 127 6.22 10.72 1.89
N PHE A 128 5.56 10.62 3.05
CA PHE A 128 6.20 10.26 4.31
C PHE A 128 6.81 8.85 4.25
N SER A 129 6.03 7.85 3.83
CA SER A 129 6.50 6.46 3.70
C SER A 129 7.67 6.37 2.72
N THR A 130 7.65 7.14 1.63
CA THR A 130 8.79 7.25 0.71
C THR A 130 10.03 7.82 1.40
N ALA A 131 9.90 8.87 2.21
CA ALA A 131 11.01 9.50 2.92
C ALA A 131 11.71 8.57 3.91
N ILE A 132 10.96 7.67 4.56
CA ILE A 132 11.51 6.63 5.44
C ILE A 132 11.90 5.35 4.68
N GLY A 133 11.85 5.36 3.35
CA GLY A 133 12.22 4.24 2.49
C GLY A 133 11.27 3.03 2.57
N LEU A 134 9.99 3.28 2.84
CA LEU A 134 8.85 2.36 2.71
C LEU A 134 7.94 2.82 1.55
N ARG A 135 8.56 3.14 0.42
CA ARG A 135 7.88 3.71 -0.73
C ARG A 135 6.73 2.80 -1.22
N PRO A 136 5.47 3.29 -1.26
CA PRO A 136 4.34 2.51 -1.75
C PRO A 136 4.43 2.28 -3.27
N MET A 137 3.96 1.12 -3.69
CA MET A 137 3.90 0.69 -5.10
C MET A 137 2.46 0.54 -5.61
N ALA A 138 1.48 0.55 -4.71
CA ALA A 138 0.05 0.52 -5.01
C ALA A 138 -0.73 1.20 -3.87
N ALA A 139 -2.00 1.48 -4.13
CA ALA A 139 -2.98 1.95 -3.17
C ALA A 139 -3.91 0.79 -2.76
N PHE A 140 -4.17 0.62 -1.46
CA PHE A 140 -5.13 -0.35 -0.94
C PHE A 140 -6.38 0.36 -0.44
N VAL A 141 -7.54 0.02 -1.01
CA VAL A 141 -8.84 0.58 -0.65
C VAL A 141 -9.59 -0.44 0.19
N SER A 142 -9.68 -0.19 1.50
CA SER A 142 -10.27 -1.13 2.45
C SER A 142 -11.80 -1.13 2.48
N THR A 143 -12.44 -0.10 1.93
CA THR A 143 -13.89 0.14 2.04
C THR A 143 -14.73 -0.51 0.96
N GLY A 144 -14.12 -1.08 -0.08
CA GLY A 144 -14.82 -1.59 -1.26
C GLY A 144 -14.66 -0.70 -2.48
N TRP A 145 -15.46 -0.99 -3.49
CA TRP A 145 -15.47 -0.25 -4.75
C TRP A 145 -16.15 1.12 -4.59
N ASP A 146 -15.58 2.12 -5.26
CA ASP A 146 -16.07 3.50 -5.29
C ASP A 146 -15.73 4.11 -6.66
N GLU A 147 -16.73 4.68 -7.33
CA GLU A 147 -16.57 5.29 -8.65
C GLU A 147 -15.59 6.47 -8.64
N ASN A 148 -15.42 7.17 -7.51
CA ASN A 148 -14.49 8.29 -7.38
C ASN A 148 -13.03 7.86 -7.59
N LEU A 149 -12.72 6.56 -7.50
CA LEU A 149 -11.39 6.01 -7.75
C LEU A 149 -10.89 6.29 -9.16
N ILE A 150 -11.79 6.42 -10.16
CA ILE A 150 -11.41 6.72 -11.54
C ILE A 150 -10.91 8.16 -11.75
N SER A 151 -11.19 9.05 -10.79
CA SER A 151 -10.67 10.42 -10.80
C SER A 151 -9.36 10.60 -10.03
N GLN A 152 -8.86 9.52 -9.41
CA GLN A 152 -7.67 9.58 -8.57
C GLN A 152 -6.39 9.59 -9.41
N PRO A 153 -5.23 9.86 -8.79
CA PRO A 153 -3.96 9.80 -9.51
C PRO A 153 -3.74 8.45 -10.22
N THR A 154 -3.01 8.51 -11.33
CA THR A 154 -2.59 7.33 -12.11
C THR A 154 -1.96 6.27 -11.23
N GLY A 155 -2.34 5.00 -11.41
CA GLY A 155 -1.67 3.88 -10.78
C GLY A 155 -2.53 2.67 -10.47
N SER A 156 -2.00 1.84 -9.58
CA SER A 156 -2.51 0.52 -9.23
C SER A 156 -3.30 0.58 -7.91
N TYR A 157 -4.55 0.15 -7.97
CA TYR A 157 -5.51 0.19 -6.87
C TYR A 157 -6.00 -1.24 -6.55
N ILE A 158 -5.81 -1.63 -5.31
CA ILE A 158 -6.18 -2.94 -4.78
C ILE A 158 -7.43 -2.72 -3.93
N ILE A 159 -8.56 -3.28 -4.36
CA ILE A 159 -9.86 -3.01 -3.77
C ILE A 159 -10.29 -4.21 -2.95
N GLN A 160 -10.39 -4.01 -1.64
CA GLN A 160 -10.87 -5.04 -0.73
C GLN A 160 -12.34 -5.35 -1.02
N PHE A 161 -12.67 -6.63 -1.04
CA PHE A 161 -14.04 -7.10 -1.16
C PHE A 161 -14.88 -6.61 0.02
N ASN A 162 -16.01 -5.97 -0.30
CA ASN A 162 -17.03 -5.57 0.65
C ASN A 162 -18.29 -6.44 0.42
N PRO A 163 -18.69 -7.29 1.40
CA PRO A 163 -19.86 -8.17 1.26
C PRO A 163 -21.17 -7.44 0.94
N SER A 164 -21.26 -6.15 1.27
CA SER A 164 -22.44 -5.33 1.05
C SER A 164 -22.58 -4.86 -0.41
N GLN A 165 -21.52 -4.99 -1.22
CA GLN A 165 -21.42 -4.50 -2.59
C GLN A 165 -21.17 -5.66 -3.57
N LEU A 166 -21.41 -5.39 -4.84
CA LEU A 166 -20.93 -6.26 -5.91
C LEU A 166 -19.39 -6.19 -5.95
N PRO A 167 -18.66 -7.33 -5.96
CA PRO A 167 -17.21 -7.31 -6.07
C PRO A 167 -16.75 -6.75 -7.42
N LEU A 168 -15.53 -6.23 -7.48
CA LEU A 168 -14.86 -6.07 -8.76
C LEU A 168 -14.65 -7.44 -9.42
N PRO A 169 -14.69 -7.54 -10.75
CA PRO A 169 -14.24 -8.73 -11.47
C PRO A 169 -12.88 -9.22 -10.95
N SER A 170 -12.74 -10.54 -10.71
CA SER A 170 -11.50 -11.18 -10.26
C SER A 170 -10.51 -11.29 -11.43
N ARG A 171 -10.07 -10.14 -11.93
CA ARG A 171 -9.04 -9.99 -12.94
C ARG A 171 -8.39 -8.60 -12.88
N GLU A 172 -7.34 -8.44 -13.67
CA GLU A 172 -6.78 -7.11 -13.93
C GLU A 172 -7.76 -6.28 -14.76
N ILE A 173 -8.13 -5.11 -14.25
CA ILE A 173 -9.06 -4.18 -14.89
C ILE A 173 -8.28 -2.91 -15.23
N LEU A 174 -8.05 -2.69 -16.52
CA LEU A 174 -7.50 -1.45 -17.04
C LEU A 174 -8.64 -0.49 -17.40
N GLN A 175 -8.60 0.72 -16.84
CA GLN A 175 -9.51 1.82 -17.16
C GLN A 175 -8.70 3.12 -17.25
N GLY A 176 -8.50 3.62 -18.47
CA GLY A 176 -7.69 4.81 -18.69
C GLY A 176 -6.26 4.64 -18.19
N GLN A 177 -5.90 5.33 -17.10
CA GLN A 177 -4.57 5.29 -16.49
C GLN A 177 -4.56 4.50 -15.16
N HIS A 178 -5.63 3.77 -14.86
CA HIS A 178 -5.80 3.06 -13.61
C HIS A 178 -5.84 1.55 -13.85
N LEU A 179 -5.18 0.83 -12.96
CA LEU A 179 -5.25 -0.63 -12.86
C LEU A 179 -5.96 -0.98 -11.57
N PHE A 180 -7.08 -1.69 -11.66
CA PHE A 180 -7.83 -2.18 -10.51
C PHE A 180 -7.66 -3.69 -10.35
N TYR A 181 -7.49 -4.11 -9.10
CA TYR A 181 -7.36 -5.50 -8.69
C TYR A 181 -8.31 -5.79 -7.54
N SER A 182 -9.00 -6.93 -7.60
CA SER A 182 -9.85 -7.40 -6.51
C SER A 182 -9.02 -8.06 -5.41
N ALA A 183 -9.28 -7.73 -4.15
CA ALA A 183 -8.66 -8.34 -2.99
C ALA A 183 -9.69 -8.96 -2.05
N LYS A 184 -9.40 -10.13 -1.48
CA LYS A 184 -10.27 -10.80 -0.51
C LYS A 184 -9.47 -11.63 0.49
N SER A 185 -10.10 -12.00 1.60
CA SER A 185 -9.57 -13.07 2.45
C SER A 185 -9.80 -14.42 1.77
N PHE A 186 -8.92 -15.39 2.02
CA PHE A 186 -9.07 -16.72 1.42
C PHE A 186 -10.33 -17.43 1.95
N ASN A 187 -11.18 -17.91 1.04
CA ASN A 187 -12.44 -18.61 1.35
C ASN A 187 -12.44 -20.07 0.87
N GLY A 188 -11.26 -20.68 0.68
CA GLY A 188 -11.11 -22.08 0.30
C GLY A 188 -10.88 -22.32 -1.20
N HIS A 189 -11.00 -21.30 -2.03
CA HIS A 189 -10.79 -21.39 -3.47
C HIS A 189 -10.18 -20.11 -4.04
N ILE A 190 -9.54 -20.23 -5.20
CA ILE A 190 -9.02 -19.12 -5.99
C ILE A 190 -9.74 -19.18 -7.32
N SER A 191 -10.37 -18.09 -7.75
CA SER A 191 -11.01 -18.03 -9.07
C SER A 191 -10.62 -16.76 -9.80
N GLY A 192 -10.00 -16.93 -10.97
CA GLY A 192 -9.42 -15.84 -11.73
C GLY A 192 -8.20 -15.22 -11.06
N TYR A 193 -7.95 -13.93 -11.28
CA TYR A 193 -6.83 -13.23 -10.65
C TYR A 193 -7.26 -12.44 -9.43
N GLU A 194 -6.82 -12.89 -8.25
CA GLU A 194 -7.23 -12.35 -6.96
C GLU A 194 -6.02 -12.00 -6.09
N ILE A 195 -6.12 -10.90 -5.37
CA ILE A 195 -5.17 -10.55 -4.31
C ILE A 195 -5.69 -11.14 -3.01
N ILE A 196 -4.90 -11.99 -2.37
CA ILE A 196 -5.33 -12.66 -1.14
C ILE A 196 -4.70 -11.96 0.05
N VAL A 197 -5.54 -11.40 0.91
CA VAL A 197 -5.11 -10.72 2.13
C VAL A 197 -4.93 -11.75 3.23
N ASN A 198 -3.76 -11.74 3.87
CA ASN A 198 -3.35 -12.64 4.94
C ASN A 198 -3.61 -14.12 4.59
N PRO A 199 -3.01 -14.62 3.49
CA PRO A 199 -3.22 -16.00 3.04
C PRO A 199 -2.75 -16.99 4.11
N PRO A 200 -3.39 -18.18 4.22
CA PRO A 200 -2.92 -19.23 5.11
C PRO A 200 -1.63 -19.87 4.56
N ALA A 201 -0.84 -20.49 5.44
CA ALA A 201 0.49 -21.00 5.10
C ALA A 201 0.47 -22.21 4.13
N ASP A 202 -0.64 -22.95 4.09
CA ASP A 202 -0.84 -24.13 3.25
C ASP A 202 -1.26 -23.79 1.81
N LEU A 203 -1.46 -22.51 1.48
CA LEU A 203 -1.93 -22.11 0.15
C LEU A 203 -0.88 -22.40 -0.95
N PRO A 204 -1.25 -23.04 -2.08
CA PRO A 204 -0.30 -23.40 -3.12
C PRO A 204 0.41 -22.19 -3.75
N THR A 205 1.73 -22.29 -3.86
CA THR A 205 2.60 -21.22 -4.39
C THR A 205 2.86 -21.31 -5.90
N THR A 206 2.24 -22.28 -6.59
CA THR A 206 2.49 -22.55 -8.02
C THR A 206 1.91 -21.48 -8.95
N ASN A 207 0.83 -20.80 -8.54
CA ASN A 207 0.07 -19.89 -9.39
C ASN A 207 0.20 -18.42 -8.97
N ILE A 208 1.35 -18.07 -8.39
CA ILE A 208 1.63 -16.68 -7.98
C ILE A 208 1.83 -15.81 -9.22
N ARG A 209 1.08 -14.71 -9.32
CA ARG A 209 1.24 -13.71 -10.38
C ARG A 209 1.30 -12.32 -9.78
N TYR A 210 2.41 -11.62 -10.00
CA TYR A 210 2.58 -10.24 -9.51
C TYR A 210 1.69 -9.27 -10.30
N PRO A 211 1.04 -8.30 -9.63
CA PRO A 211 0.30 -7.26 -10.32
C PRO A 211 1.28 -6.32 -11.02
N GLN A 212 0.77 -5.57 -12.00
CA GLN A 212 1.49 -4.40 -12.47
C GLN A 212 1.44 -3.36 -11.36
N LEU A 213 2.62 -2.86 -10.99
CA LEU A 213 2.79 -1.98 -9.84
C LEU A 213 3.30 -0.61 -10.28
N GLY A 214 2.75 0.40 -9.64
CA GLY A 214 3.09 1.80 -9.85
C GLY A 214 1.95 2.67 -9.35
N ILE A 215 2.29 3.77 -8.70
CA ILE A 215 1.31 4.72 -8.17
C ILE A 215 1.88 6.12 -8.18
N SER A 216 1.06 7.09 -8.58
CA SER A 216 1.40 8.50 -8.56
C SER A 216 0.64 9.21 -7.45
N TRP A 217 1.19 10.34 -6.99
CA TRP A 217 0.49 11.23 -6.07
C TRP A 217 1.02 12.65 -6.24
N LYS A 218 0.24 13.61 -5.75
CA LYS A 218 0.59 15.03 -5.73
C LYS A 218 0.56 15.52 -4.30
N PHE A 219 1.69 16.04 -3.83
CA PHE A 219 1.82 16.60 -2.49
C PHE A 219 2.52 17.95 -2.56
N ASN A 220 1.92 18.99 -1.97
CA ASN A 220 2.43 20.37 -2.03
C ASN A 220 2.79 20.85 -3.44
N HIS A 221 1.90 20.61 -4.41
CA HIS A 221 2.10 20.92 -5.84
C HIS A 221 3.24 20.18 -6.54
N ILE A 222 3.90 19.23 -5.87
CA ILE A 222 4.94 18.38 -6.44
C ILE A 222 4.32 17.05 -6.82
N ASN A 223 4.58 16.61 -8.06
CA ASN A 223 4.16 15.31 -8.55
C ASN A 223 5.23 14.27 -8.23
N TYR A 224 4.79 13.11 -7.77
CA TYR A 224 5.62 11.95 -7.48
C TYR A 224 5.06 10.75 -8.22
N VAL A 225 5.93 9.92 -8.77
CA VAL A 225 5.57 8.66 -9.41
C VAL A 225 6.46 7.56 -8.85
N SER A 226 5.86 6.58 -8.19
CA SER A 226 6.57 5.38 -7.77
C SER A 226 6.56 4.35 -8.89
N THR A 227 7.74 4.06 -9.43
CA THR A 227 7.94 3.01 -10.46
C THR A 227 8.67 1.81 -9.84
N PRO A 228 8.70 0.63 -10.48
CA PRO A 228 9.44 -0.52 -9.94
C PRO A 228 10.91 -0.22 -9.60
N LYS A 229 11.54 0.75 -10.29
CA LYS A 229 12.96 1.10 -10.11
C LYS A 229 13.20 2.20 -9.07
N LYS A 230 12.44 3.30 -9.13
CA LYS A 230 12.69 4.50 -8.31
C LYS A 230 11.45 5.38 -8.17
N VAL A 231 11.47 6.32 -7.22
CA VAL A 231 10.53 7.45 -7.26
C VAL A 231 11.05 8.43 -8.28
N GLU A 232 10.17 8.87 -9.17
CA GLU A 232 10.40 9.93 -10.12
C GLU A 232 9.68 11.19 -9.65
N THR A 233 10.43 12.28 -9.48
CA THR A 233 9.91 13.58 -9.07
C THR A 233 10.87 14.69 -9.50
N SER A 234 10.52 15.94 -9.22
CA SER A 234 11.38 17.10 -9.49
C SER A 234 12.56 17.19 -8.52
N LEU A 235 13.56 18.01 -8.82
CA LEU A 235 14.70 18.27 -7.91
C LEU A 235 14.22 18.71 -6.53
N ILE A 236 13.23 19.61 -6.48
CA ILE A 236 12.61 20.07 -5.23
C ILE A 236 11.94 18.90 -4.51
N GLY A 237 11.24 18.02 -5.22
CA GLY A 237 10.63 16.82 -4.64
C GLY A 237 11.65 15.92 -3.95
N TYR A 238 12.82 15.69 -4.55
CA TYR A 238 13.89 14.93 -3.90
C TYR A 238 14.45 15.62 -2.65
N ILE A 239 14.57 16.95 -2.66
CA ILE A 239 14.98 17.72 -1.47
C ILE A 239 13.94 17.52 -0.35
N PHE A 240 12.65 17.60 -0.66
CA PHE A 240 11.57 17.38 0.31
C PHE A 240 11.61 15.96 0.90
N ILE A 241 11.77 14.93 0.05
CA ILE A 241 11.95 13.54 0.50
C ILE A 241 13.15 13.45 1.47
N GLY A 242 14.30 14.02 1.09
CA GLY A 242 15.52 13.96 1.90
C GLY A 242 15.41 14.71 3.24
N LEU A 243 14.77 15.88 3.26
CA LEU A 243 14.51 16.62 4.50
C LEU A 243 13.58 15.85 5.43
N SER A 244 12.54 15.21 4.88
CA SER A 244 11.64 14.35 5.65
C SER A 244 12.38 13.15 6.27
N THR A 245 13.38 12.57 5.60
CA THR A 245 14.18 11.48 6.19
C THR A 245 14.94 11.90 7.46
N VAL A 246 15.28 13.18 7.62
CA VAL A 246 16.02 13.71 8.79
C VAL A 246 15.07 14.14 9.91
N VAL A 247 13.93 14.75 9.58
CA VAL A 247 12.97 15.27 10.55
C VAL A 247 12.14 14.15 11.19
N VAL A 248 11.81 13.10 10.44
CA VAL A 248 10.91 12.03 10.89
C VAL A 248 11.49 11.19 12.04
N PRO A 249 12.77 10.78 12.03
CA PRO A 249 13.38 10.16 13.20
C PRO A 249 13.32 11.06 14.44
N LEU A 250 13.43 12.37 14.28
CA LEU A 250 13.39 13.33 15.38
C LEU A 250 12.00 13.42 16.02
N ASP A 251 10.95 13.49 15.19
CA ASP A 251 9.56 13.56 15.65
C ASP A 251 9.13 12.24 16.31
N LEU A 252 9.48 11.09 15.70
CA LEU A 252 9.27 9.76 16.30
C LEU A 252 9.93 9.62 17.68
N ILE A 253 11.17 10.12 17.84
CA ILE A 253 11.89 10.14 19.13
C ILE A 253 11.11 10.99 20.16
N LEU A 254 10.59 12.15 19.74
CA LEU A 254 9.90 13.10 20.61
C LEU A 254 8.49 12.66 21.00
N THR A 255 7.80 11.88 20.15
CA THR A 255 6.43 11.38 20.41
C THR A 255 6.38 10.03 21.14
N SER A 256 7.53 9.37 21.38
CA SER A 256 7.57 8.08 22.08
C SER A 256 7.55 8.27 23.60
N ASN A 257 6.61 7.63 24.30
CA ASN A 257 6.50 7.70 25.76
C ASN A 257 7.64 6.93 26.48
N TYR A 258 8.13 7.51 27.57
CA TYR A 258 9.01 6.87 28.56
C TYR A 258 8.32 5.60 29.12
N PRO A 259 8.97 4.41 29.24
CA PRO A 259 10.40 4.15 29.42
C PRO A 259 11.13 3.50 28.23
N ASN A 260 10.49 3.32 27.07
CA ASN A 260 11.10 2.67 25.90
C ASN A 260 12.32 3.42 25.31
N LEU A 261 12.44 4.71 25.61
CA LEU A 261 13.59 5.56 25.23
C LEU A 261 14.88 5.13 25.98
N LEU A 262 14.80 4.72 27.24
CA LEU A 262 16.00 4.42 28.06
C LEU A 262 16.69 3.11 27.66
N GLY A 263 15.92 2.09 27.25
CA GLY A 263 16.49 0.81 26.81
C GLY A 263 17.29 0.90 25.51
N THR A 264 17.03 1.93 24.70
CA THR A 264 17.67 2.15 23.38
C THR A 264 18.74 3.24 23.41
N PHE A 265 18.60 4.30 24.21
CA PHE A 265 19.64 5.31 24.36
C PHE A 265 20.89 4.80 25.10
N GLY A 266 20.78 3.72 25.89
CA GLY A 266 21.95 3.10 26.56
C GLY A 266 23.05 2.62 25.59
N SER A 267 22.73 2.36 24.32
CA SER A 267 23.70 1.89 23.30
C SER A 267 23.96 2.87 22.15
N TYR A 268 22.99 3.74 21.80
CA TYR A 268 23.08 4.62 20.61
C TYR A 268 23.50 6.08 20.87
N VAL A 269 23.47 6.58 22.13
CA VAL A 269 23.92 7.96 22.45
C VAL A 269 25.39 8.18 22.10
N SER A 270 26.22 7.13 22.11
CA SER A 270 27.65 7.28 21.84
C SER A 270 27.93 7.75 20.41
N TRP A 271 27.19 7.26 19.39
CA TRP A 271 27.48 7.59 18.00
C TRP A 271 26.89 8.93 17.57
N PHE A 272 25.66 9.26 17.99
CA PHE A 272 25.05 10.55 17.69
C PHE A 272 25.78 11.72 18.36
N SER A 273 26.16 11.55 19.63
CA SER A 273 27.00 12.53 20.35
C SER A 273 28.37 12.70 19.67
N LEU A 274 28.95 11.62 19.16
CA LEU A 274 30.23 11.66 18.44
C LEU A 274 30.11 12.37 17.09
N VAL A 275 29.04 12.13 16.32
CA VAL A 275 28.81 12.82 15.03
C VAL A 275 28.52 14.31 15.23
N VAL A 276 27.64 14.66 16.17
CA VAL A 276 27.33 16.06 16.49
C VAL A 276 28.56 16.77 17.07
N GLY A 277 29.31 16.08 17.94
CA GLY A 277 30.59 16.56 18.47
C GLY A 277 31.63 16.80 17.38
N LEU A 278 31.73 15.89 16.39
CA LEU A 278 32.66 16.02 15.26
C LEU A 278 32.30 17.21 14.35
N ILE A 279 31.01 17.42 14.06
CA ILE A 279 30.53 18.56 13.28
C ILE A 279 30.82 19.87 14.01
N LEU A 280 30.53 19.94 15.31
CA LEU A 280 30.83 21.12 16.13
C LEU A 280 32.33 21.39 16.21
N LEU A 281 33.15 20.35 16.34
CA LEU A 281 34.61 20.48 16.34
C LEU A 281 35.14 21.01 15.00
N LEU A 282 34.64 20.51 13.87
CA LEU A 282 35.00 21.00 12.54
C LEU A 282 34.59 22.47 12.33
N LEU A 283 33.41 22.86 12.81
CA LEU A 283 32.97 24.27 12.78
C LEU A 283 33.87 25.15 13.64
N LEU A 284 34.30 24.66 14.80
CA LEU A 284 35.17 25.38 15.72
C LEU A 284 36.59 25.54 15.14
N ILE A 285 37.14 24.47 14.55
CA ILE A 285 38.42 24.51 13.82
C ILE A 285 38.34 25.49 12.64
N SER A 286 37.27 25.42 11.84
CA SER A 286 37.05 26.33 10.71
C SER A 286 36.96 27.79 11.17
N SER A 287 36.25 28.05 12.28
CA SER A 287 36.14 29.37 12.91
C SER A 287 37.50 29.89 13.39
N ILE A 288 38.31 29.06 14.06
CA ILE A 288 39.66 29.40 14.51
C ILE A 288 40.56 29.71 13.32
N ILE A 289 40.60 28.85 12.30
CA ILE A 289 41.41 29.06 11.09
C ILE A 289 41.01 30.38 10.42
N ARG A 290 39.71 30.65 10.29
CA ARG A 290 39.21 31.90 9.70
C ARG A 290 39.66 33.12 10.51
N ARG A 291 39.61 33.05 11.84
CA ARG A 291 40.03 34.13 12.74
C ARG A 291 41.55 34.36 12.76
N VAL A 292 42.33 33.29 12.70
CA VAL A 292 43.80 33.38 12.60
C VAL A 292 44.21 33.97 11.24
N ARG A 293 43.52 33.58 10.16
CA ARG A 293 43.78 34.11 8.81
C ARG A 293 43.43 35.60 8.67
N THR A 294 42.41 36.08 9.37
CA THR A 294 42.07 37.53 9.40
C THR A 294 43.03 38.35 10.27
N ASN A 295 43.58 37.77 11.34
CA ASN A 295 44.50 38.48 12.24
C ASN A 295 45.98 38.41 11.80
N GLY A 296 46.36 37.44 10.95
CA GLY A 296 47.70 37.32 10.38
C GLY A 296 47.92 38.09 9.07
N SER A 297 46.98 38.95 8.68
CA SER A 297 47.03 39.78 7.46
C SER A 297 47.24 41.28 7.76
N ASN A 298 47.73 41.62 8.95
CA ASN A 298 48.22 42.96 9.31
C ASN A 298 49.74 42.91 9.52
#